data_AF-A0A432H7T7-F1
#
_entry.id   AF-A0A432H7T7-F1
#
_cell.length_a   1.000
_cell.length_b   1.000
_cell.length_c   1.000
_cell.angle_alpha   90.00
_cell.angle_beta   90.00
_cell.angle_gamma   90.00
#
_symmetry.space_group_name_H-M   'P 1'
#
loop_
_entity.id
_entity.type
_entity.pdbx_description
1 polymer ?
#
loop_
_entity_poly.entity_id
_entity_poly.type
_entity_poly.pdbx_seq_one_letter_code
_entity_poly.pdbx_strand_id
1 'polypeptide(L)' 'CCGAGGGRMWMEETLGTRINQKRTQEAIDTGIKTLCTACPFCYTMLTDGIKELGKTGEMQAFDIAQLVAKAAGLE' A
#
# COMPACT_ATOMS: atom_id res chain seq x y z
N CYS A 1 -4.54 -9.12 -1.08
CA CYS A 1 -4.92 -8.93 0.33
C CYS A 1 -3.84 -8.08 1.01
N CYS A 2 -4.19 -6.95 1.61
CA CYS A 2 -3.25 -6.08 2.34
C CYS A 2 -3.16 -6.38 3.85
N GLY A 3 -4.01 -7.27 4.37
CA GLY A 3 -4.05 -7.62 5.79
C GLY A 3 -5.09 -6.90 6.64
N ALA A 4 -5.76 -5.85 6.12
CA ALA A 4 -6.76 -5.09 6.90
C ALA A 4 -8.18 -5.71 6.97
N GLY A 5 -8.55 -6.55 5.99
CA GLY A 5 -9.91 -7.08 5.87
C GLY A 5 -10.35 -7.91 7.06
N GLY A 6 -11.66 -8.01 7.30
CA GLY A 6 -12.22 -8.80 8.42
C GLY A 6 -11.87 -8.25 9.81
N GLY A 7 -11.68 -6.94 9.95
CA GLY A 7 -11.34 -6.28 11.22
C GLY A 7 -9.87 -6.41 11.61
N ARG A 8 -9.04 -7.08 10.80
CA ARG A 8 -7.64 -7.38 11.10
C ARG A 8 -6.73 -6.14 11.19
N MET A 9 -7.17 -5.00 10.64
CA MET A 9 -6.47 -3.72 10.82
C MET A 9 -6.40 -3.27 12.29
N TRP A 10 -7.42 -3.60 13.09
CA TRP A 10 -7.52 -3.22 14.51
C TRP A 10 -7.07 -4.32 15.47
N MET A 11 -6.65 -5.47 14.93
CA MET A 11 -6.15 -6.58 15.74
C MET A 11 -4.64 -6.60 15.67
N GLU A 12 -4.01 -6.91 16.79
CA GLU A 12 -2.56 -7.13 16.82
C GLU A 12 -2.22 -8.41 16.06
N GLU A 13 -1.30 -8.29 15.10
CA GLU A 13 -0.80 -9.44 14.37
C GLU A 13 0.35 -10.07 15.16
N THR A 14 0.14 -11.29 15.64
CA THR A 14 1.13 -12.04 16.45
C THR A 14 1.86 -13.10 15.64
N LEU A 15 1.48 -13.29 14.37
CA LEU A 15 1.97 -14.36 13.51
C LEU A 15 2.95 -13.81 12.48
N GLY A 16 4.25 -13.99 12.76
CA GLY A 16 5.32 -13.75 11.80
C GLY A 16 5.34 -12.33 11.24
N THR A 17 5.55 -12.21 9.93
CA THR A 17 5.60 -10.93 9.22
C THR A 17 4.20 -10.40 8.92
N ARG A 18 3.95 -9.12 9.23
CA ARG A 18 2.69 -8.46 8.88
C ARG A 18 2.45 -8.54 7.37
N ILE A 19 1.20 -8.82 6.99
CA ILE A 19 0.84 -9.04 5.58
C ILE A 19 1.14 -7.81 4.72
N ASN A 20 0.91 -6.60 5.24
CA ASN A 20 1.22 -5.36 4.52
C ASN A 20 2.71 -5.25 4.20
N GLN A 21 3.60 -5.51 5.16
CA GLN A 21 5.05 -5.50 4.95
C GLN A 21 5.47 -6.53 3.90
N LYS A 22 4.96 -7.77 3.99
CA LYS A 22 5.27 -8.80 3.00
C LYS A 22 4.86 -8.39 1.59
N ARG A 23 3.65 -7.86 1.43
CA ARG A 23 3.15 -7.41 0.11
C ARG A 23 3.88 -6.19 -0.42
N THR A 24 4.25 -5.26 0.46
CA THR A 24 5.06 -4.12 0.06
C THR A 24 6.46 -4.56 -0.36
N GLN A 25 7.11 -5.50 0.34
CA GLN A 25 8.40 -6.03 -0.07
C GLN A 25 8.33 -6.71 -1.44
N GLU A 26 7.32 -7.56 -1.67
CA GLU A 26 7.08 -8.18 -2.98
C GLU A 26 6.94 -7.12 -4.09
N ALA A 27 6.28 -6.00 -3.81
CA ALA A 27 6.15 -4.89 -4.75
C ALA A 27 7.48 -4.15 -4.97
N ILE A 28 8.25 -3.87 -3.91
CA ILE A 28 9.58 -3.26 -3.99
C ILE A 28 10.52 -4.10 -4.86
N ASP A 29 10.49 -5.41 -4.72
CA ASP A 29 11.36 -6.35 -5.44
C ASP A 29 11.11 -6.33 -6.96
N THR A 30 9.95 -5.85 -7.41
CA THR A 30 9.66 -5.65 -8.84
C THR A 30 10.28 -4.38 -9.41
N GLY A 31 10.79 -3.47 -8.57
CA GLY A 31 11.36 -2.19 -9.00
C GLY A 31 10.33 -1.11 -9.38
N ILE A 32 9.05 -1.28 -9.01
CA ILE A 32 8.02 -0.27 -9.29
C ILE A 32 8.20 0.97 -8.40
N LYS A 33 7.87 2.14 -8.96
CA LYS A 33 7.82 3.42 -8.21
C LYS A 33 6.41 3.81 -7.79
N THR A 34 5.41 3.25 -8.46
CA THR A 34 3.99 3.61 -8.29
C THR A 34 3.18 2.36 -8.02
N LEU A 35 2.53 2.31 -6.85
CA LEU A 35 1.62 1.25 -6.48
C LEU A 35 0.18 1.77 -6.55
N CYS A 36 -0.67 1.12 -7.35
CA CYS A 36 -2.08 1.50 -7.48
C CYS A 36 -2.95 0.61 -6.61
N THR A 37 -3.95 1.20 -5.96
CA THR A 37 -4.98 0.50 -5.18
C THR A 37 -6.37 0.98 -5.58
N ALA A 38 -7.40 0.18 -5.33
CA ALA A 38 -8.80 0.55 -5.55
C ALA A 38 -9.64 0.35 -4.27
N CYS A 39 -8.98 0.34 -3.11
CA CYS A 39 -9.58 0.09 -1.82
C CYS A 39 -8.89 0.96 -0.76
N PRO A 40 -9.62 1.79 0.00
CA PRO A 40 -9.02 2.67 1.00
C PRO A 40 -8.18 1.93 2.04
N PHE A 41 -8.59 0.73 2.46
CA PHE A 41 -7.80 -0.09 3.39
C PHE A 41 -6.51 -0.60 2.76
N CYS A 42 -6.52 -0.98 1.47
CA CYS A 42 -5.29 -1.33 0.77
C CYS A 42 -4.36 -0.13 0.67
N TYR A 43 -4.90 1.04 0.33
CA TYR A 43 -4.14 2.28 0.26
C TYR A 43 -3.43 2.58 1.59
N THR A 44 -4.17 2.60 2.71
CA THR A 44 -3.60 2.83 4.04
C THR A 44 -2.53 1.79 4.38
N MET A 45 -2.87 0.50 4.31
CA MET A 45 -1.95 -0.56 4.74
C MET A 45 -0.67 -0.62 3.92
N LEU A 46 -0.75 -0.40 2.61
CA LEU A 46 0.43 -0.45 1.73
C LEU A 46 1.26 0.84 1.81
N THR A 47 0.62 1.99 2.05
CA THR A 47 1.33 3.24 2.39
C THR A 47 2.11 3.07 3.69
N ASP A 48 1.49 2.48 4.72
CA ASP A 48 2.16 2.15 5.98
C ASP A 48 3.31 1.18 5.74
N GLY A 49 3.11 0.12 4.93
CA GLY A 49 4.17 -0.81 4.57
C GLY A 49 5.35 -0.14 3.86
N ILE A 50 5.11 0.83 2.96
CA ILE A 50 6.18 1.59 2.28
C ILE A 50 6.99 2.39 3.30
N LYS A 51 6.31 3.02 4.27
CA LYS A 51 6.95 3.78 5.34
C LYS A 51 7.73 2.88 6.28
N GLU A 52 7.15 1.77 6.73
CA GLU A 52 7.75 0.79 7.63
C GLU A 52 9.03 0.15 7.04
N LEU A 53 9.06 -0.05 5.71
CA LEU A 53 10.22 -0.58 4.99
C LEU A 53 11.21 0.50 4.51
N GLY A 54 11.03 1.76 4.94
CA GLY A 54 11.97 2.85 4.63
C GLY A 54 12.01 3.26 3.16
N LYS A 55 10.94 3.03 2.40
CA LYS A 55 10.85 3.36 0.95
C LYS A 55 10.11 4.66 0.65
N THR A 56 9.87 5.47 1.66
CA THR A 56 9.32 6.83 1.50
C THR A 56 10.20 7.65 0.56
N GLY A 57 9.61 8.19 -0.51
CA GLY A 57 10.31 9.02 -1.52
C GLY A 57 10.88 8.24 -2.71
N GLU A 58 11.07 6.92 -2.58
CA GLU A 58 11.44 6.04 -3.70
C GLU A 58 10.20 5.42 -4.37
N MET A 59 9.16 5.17 -3.58
CA MET A 59 7.92 4.51 -3.98
C MET A 59 6.71 5.21 -3.35
N GLN A 60 5.61 5.29 -4.10
CA GLN A 60 4.37 5.89 -3.62
C GLN A 60 3.14 5.05 -4.00
N ALA A 61 2.22 4.90 -3.05
CA ALA A 61 0.91 4.34 -3.30
C ALA A 61 -0.09 5.42 -3.73
N PHE A 62 -1.03 5.06 -4.59
CA PHE A 62 -2.15 5.90 -5.03
C PHE A 62 -3.45 5.10 -5.00
N ASP A 63 -4.57 5.78 -4.76
CA ASP A 63 -5.88 5.27 -5.15
C ASP A 63 -6.09 5.48 -6.66
N ILE A 64 -6.80 4.56 -7.29
CA ILE A 64 -7.10 4.60 -8.72
C ILE A 64 -7.82 5.89 -9.11
N ALA A 65 -8.69 6.44 -8.24
CA ALA A 65 -9.36 7.70 -8.49
C ALA A 65 -8.37 8.88 -8.60
N GLN A 66 -7.28 8.88 -7.82
CA GLN A 66 -6.23 9.91 -7.91
C GLN A 66 -5.48 9.82 -9.24
N LEU A 67 -5.19 8.60 -9.71
CA LEU A 67 -4.54 8.40 -11.00
C LEU A 67 -5.44 8.83 -12.16
N VAL A 68 -6.75 8.55 -12.07
CA VAL A 68 -7.74 9.00 -13.06
C VAL A 68 -7.87 10.52 -13.04
N ALA A 69 -7.93 11.15 -11.86
CA ALA A 69 -8.01 12.62 -11.74
C ALA A 69 -6.80 13.31 -12.37
N LYS A 70 -5.59 12.83 -12.11
CA LYS A 70 -4.35 13.29 -12.76
C LYS A 70 -4.39 13.14 -14.27
N ALA A 71 -4.82 11.98 -14.77
CA ALA A 71 -4.94 11.72 -16.20
C ALA A 71 -5.99 12.62 -16.87
N ALA A 72 -7.04 13.00 -16.15
CA ALA A 72 -8.08 13.92 -16.60
C ALA A 72 -7.73 15.41 -16.45
N GLY A 73 -6.56 15.75 -15.90
CA GLY A 73 -6.14 17.13 -15.66
C GLY A 73 -6.93 17.84 -14.54
N LEU A 74 -7.48 17.08 -13.59
CA LEU A 74 -8.24 17.58 -12.44
C LEU A 74 -7.37 17.82 -11.20
N GLU A 75 -6.09 17.44 -11.26
CA GLU A 75 -5.05 17.66 -10.25
C GLU A 75 -3.71 18.01 -10.89
#